data_AF-A0A448Z9I3-F1
#
_entry.id   AF-A0A448Z9I3-F1
#
_cell.length_a   1.000
_cell.length_b   1.000
_cell.length_c   1.000
_cell.angle_alpha   90.00
_cell.angle_beta   90.00
_cell.angle_gamma   90.00
#
_symmetry.space_group_name_H-M   'P 1'
#
loop_
_entity.id
_entity.type
_entity.pdbx_description
1 polymer ?
#
loop_
_entity_poly.entity_id
_entity_poly.type
_entity_poly.pdbx_seq_one_letter_code
_entity_poly.pdbx_strand_id
1 'polypeptide(L)'
;MTSMAYLMRMMPSHESLQYTGCKSYNLVLHVLHELARYITELSVCHSNICTGYTSSQVAYASILLSMELLTPVALPLHIRDQFNTAVALVSHRSGGTILSSQDDKILYLQELLRNSFWPEILVEDCEYGEIGHPISMAKDFGFIDIPHIVSPHHTIPTISSNNGTAMHCQSLSASLDKEPDLRSSPICVNRHF
;
A
#
# COMPACT_ATOMS: atom_id res chain seq x y z
N MET A 1 -1.39 -19.37 -6.65
CA MET A 1 -1.09 -18.07 -7.29
C MET A 1 -2.16 -17.58 -8.29
N THR A 2 -3.28 -18.28 -8.50
CA THR A 2 -4.30 -17.92 -9.51
C THR A 2 -5.26 -16.79 -9.10
N SER A 3 -5.53 -16.62 -7.80
CA SER A 3 -6.48 -15.59 -7.31
C SER A 3 -5.98 -14.16 -7.55
N MET A 4 -4.67 -13.91 -7.40
CA MET A 4 -4.08 -12.58 -7.60
C MET A 4 -4.21 -12.14 -9.07
N ALA A 5 -3.81 -12.99 -10.00
CA ALA A 5 -3.93 -12.70 -11.44
C ALA A 5 -5.38 -12.45 -11.87
N TYR A 6 -6.34 -13.14 -11.25
CA TYR A 6 -7.76 -12.93 -11.50
C TYR A 6 -8.25 -11.57 -10.96
N LEU A 7 -7.90 -11.23 -9.72
CA LEU A 7 -8.27 -9.94 -9.13
C LEU A 7 -7.64 -8.76 -9.88
N MET A 8 -6.40 -8.89 -10.33
CA MET A 8 -5.76 -7.82 -11.10
C MET A 8 -6.38 -7.64 -12.50
N ARG A 9 -6.93 -8.70 -13.09
CA ARG A 9 -7.68 -8.61 -14.36
C ARG A 9 -8.98 -7.81 -14.21
N MET A 10 -9.46 -7.62 -12.99
CA MET A 10 -10.66 -6.81 -12.70
C MET A 10 -10.38 -5.30 -12.69
N MET A 11 -9.12 -4.87 -12.81
CA MET A 11 -8.82 -3.45 -12.93
C MET A 11 -9.39 -2.89 -14.25
N PRO A 12 -9.96 -1.66 -14.24
CA PRO A 12 -10.56 -1.06 -15.43
C PRO A 12 -9.60 -1.09 -16.63
N SER A 13 -10.05 -1.67 -17.75
CA SER A 13 -9.30 -1.69 -19.01
C SER A 13 -9.61 -0.45 -19.86
N HIS A 14 -8.59 0.05 -20.54
CA HIS A 14 -8.36 1.48 -20.73
C HIS A 14 -8.59 1.95 -22.16
N GLU A 15 -9.75 1.69 -22.77
CA GLU A 15 -9.96 2.00 -24.19
C GLU A 15 -10.11 3.49 -24.56
N SER A 16 -9.87 4.49 -23.69
CA SER A 16 -10.19 5.89 -24.04
C SER A 16 -9.31 7.04 -23.52
N LEU A 17 -8.14 6.82 -22.91
CA LEU A 17 -7.35 7.91 -22.32
C LEU A 17 -6.02 8.17 -23.08
N GLN A 18 -5.80 9.45 -23.40
CA GLN A 18 -4.76 9.98 -24.28
C GLN A 18 -3.32 9.60 -23.88
N TYR A 19 -2.49 9.47 -24.91
CA TYR A 19 -1.25 8.69 -25.00
C TYR A 19 -0.08 9.12 -24.08
N THR A 20 -0.15 10.25 -23.38
CA THR A 20 0.88 10.68 -22.41
C THR A 20 0.58 10.24 -20.97
N GLY A 21 -0.70 10.13 -20.59
CA GLY A 21 -1.11 9.60 -19.28
C GLY A 21 -0.99 8.07 -19.17
N CYS A 22 -1.02 7.37 -20.31
CA CYS A 22 -0.94 5.91 -20.40
C CYS A 22 0.36 5.35 -19.78
N LYS A 23 1.50 6.04 -19.94
CA LYS A 23 2.79 5.57 -19.38
C LYS A 23 2.82 5.62 -17.85
N SER A 24 2.30 6.69 -17.26
CA SER A 24 2.22 6.83 -15.81
C SER A 24 1.23 5.83 -15.21
N TYR A 25 0.08 5.65 -15.85
CA TYR A 25 -0.93 4.68 -15.40
C TYR A 25 -0.43 3.22 -15.44
N ASN A 26 0.22 2.80 -16.53
CA ASN A 26 0.80 1.46 -16.63
C ASN A 26 1.86 1.23 -15.54
N LEU A 27 2.63 2.26 -15.21
CA LEU A 27 3.60 2.20 -14.14
C LEU A 27 2.94 2.11 -12.75
N VAL A 28 1.88 2.87 -12.49
CA VAL A 28 1.10 2.77 -11.24
C VAL A 28 0.50 1.37 -11.09
N LEU A 29 -0.08 0.81 -12.15
CA LEU A 29 -0.61 -0.55 -12.14
C LEU A 29 0.50 -1.57 -11.88
N HIS A 30 1.66 -1.42 -12.53
CA HIS A 30 2.79 -2.30 -12.28
C HIS A 30 3.26 -2.24 -10.83
N VAL A 31 3.42 -1.04 -10.26
CA VAL A 31 3.77 -0.86 -8.85
C VAL A 31 2.73 -1.47 -7.93
N LEU A 32 1.43 -1.25 -8.19
CA LEU A 32 0.35 -1.85 -7.42
C LEU A 32 0.41 -3.38 -7.46
N HIS A 33 0.66 -3.97 -8.63
CA HIS A 33 0.80 -5.42 -8.80
C HIS A 33 1.96 -5.96 -7.97
N GLU A 34 3.13 -5.34 -8.06
CA GLU A 34 4.33 -5.80 -7.37
C GLU A 34 4.21 -5.63 -5.85
N LEU A 35 3.63 -4.52 -5.38
CA LEU A 35 3.34 -4.32 -3.95
C LEU A 35 2.38 -5.38 -3.42
N ALA A 36 1.26 -5.60 -4.11
CA ALA A 36 0.25 -6.55 -3.66
C ALA A 36 0.76 -8.00 -3.71
N ARG A 37 1.58 -8.33 -4.72
CA ARG A 37 2.29 -9.60 -4.79
C ARG A 37 3.23 -9.77 -3.60
N TYR A 38 4.09 -8.79 -3.34
CA TYR A 38 5.05 -8.82 -2.24
C TYR A 38 4.36 -8.97 -0.89
N ILE A 39 3.32 -8.19 -0.60
CA ILE A 39 2.56 -8.32 0.66
C ILE A 39 1.89 -9.70 0.76
N THR A 40 1.38 -10.25 -0.35
CA THR A 40 0.82 -11.61 -0.36
C THR A 40 1.90 -12.66 -0.07
N GLU A 41 3.10 -12.53 -0.64
CA GLU A 41 4.23 -13.43 -0.38
C GLU A 41 4.69 -13.33 1.08
N LEU A 42 4.82 -12.13 1.64
CA LEU A 42 5.10 -11.93 3.07
C LEU A 42 4.04 -12.59 3.96
N SER A 43 2.76 -12.51 3.57
CA SER A 43 1.64 -13.14 4.30
C SER A 43 1.73 -14.66 4.31
N VAL A 44 2.26 -15.26 3.24
CA VAL A 44 2.52 -16.71 3.18
C VAL A 44 3.70 -17.10 4.07
N CYS A 45 4.76 -16.30 4.08
CA CYS A 45 5.92 -16.51 4.95
C CYS A 45 5.56 -16.39 6.45
N HIS A 46 4.58 -15.56 6.79
CA HIS A 46 4.09 -15.34 8.15
C HIS A 46 2.77 -16.09 8.40
N SER A 47 2.81 -17.41 8.27
CA SER A 47 1.62 -18.29 8.29
C SER A 47 0.71 -18.10 9.50
N ASN A 48 1.25 -17.71 10.65
CA ASN A 48 0.50 -17.49 11.90
C ASN A 48 -0.56 -16.37 11.77
N ILE A 49 -0.28 -15.34 10.97
CA ILE A 49 -1.08 -14.11 10.88
C ILE A 49 -2.36 -14.36 10.08
N CYS A 50 -2.26 -15.15 9.02
CA CYS A 50 -3.36 -15.41 8.10
C CYS A 50 -4.11 -16.72 8.40
N THR A 51 -3.86 -17.35 9.56
CA THR A 51 -4.58 -18.56 9.98
C THR A 51 -6.08 -18.26 10.10
N GLY A 52 -6.90 -18.91 9.27
CA GLY A 52 -8.36 -18.70 9.24
C GLY A 52 -8.88 -17.87 8.06
N TYR A 53 -7.99 -17.36 7.20
CA TYR A 53 -8.38 -16.65 5.97
C TYR A 53 -8.10 -17.51 4.73
N THR A 54 -8.98 -17.41 3.74
CA THR A 54 -8.76 -18.02 2.43
C THR A 54 -7.69 -17.24 1.65
N SER A 55 -6.99 -17.89 0.73
CA SER A 55 -5.97 -17.22 -0.10
C SER A 55 -6.54 -16.05 -0.91
N SER A 56 -7.82 -16.10 -1.30
CA SER A 56 -8.48 -15.00 -2.01
C SER A 56 -8.75 -13.79 -1.10
N GLN A 57 -9.04 -14.00 0.18
CA GLN A 57 -9.19 -12.92 1.16
C GLN A 57 -7.84 -12.28 1.47
N VAL A 58 -6.78 -13.08 1.66
CA VAL A 58 -5.41 -12.57 1.83
C VAL A 58 -4.99 -11.74 0.64
N ALA A 59 -5.11 -12.28 -0.59
CA ALA A 59 -4.75 -11.55 -1.80
C ALA A 59 -5.56 -10.25 -1.94
N TYR A 60 -6.85 -10.28 -1.63
CA TYR A 60 -7.69 -9.08 -1.70
C TYR A 60 -7.28 -8.02 -0.66
N ALA A 61 -7.03 -8.42 0.59
CA ALA A 61 -6.55 -7.51 1.63
C ALA A 61 -5.16 -6.93 1.28
N SER A 62 -4.27 -7.72 0.69
CA SER A 62 -2.97 -7.24 0.20
C SER A 62 -3.11 -6.20 -0.92
N ILE A 63 -4.08 -6.38 -1.83
CA ILE A 63 -4.40 -5.37 -2.86
C ILE A 63 -4.94 -4.09 -2.20
N LEU A 64 -5.88 -4.21 -1.27
CA LEU A 64 -6.45 -3.05 -0.55
C LEU A 64 -5.36 -2.25 0.18
N LEU A 65 -4.48 -2.94 0.90
CA LEU A 65 -3.34 -2.32 1.57
C LEU A 65 -2.39 -1.66 0.56
N SER A 66 -2.13 -2.29 -0.59
CA SER A 66 -1.31 -1.70 -1.64
C SER A 66 -1.92 -0.45 -2.24
N MET A 67 -3.25 -0.43 -2.45
CA MET A 67 -3.95 0.77 -2.91
C MET A 67 -3.86 1.90 -1.89
N GLU A 68 -3.91 1.59 -0.61
CA GLU A 68 -3.78 2.54 0.50
C GLU A 68 -2.38 3.17 0.57
N LEU A 69 -1.32 2.39 0.27
CA LEU A 69 0.06 2.91 0.24
C LEU A 69 0.28 3.94 -0.87
N LEU A 70 -0.50 3.88 -1.96
CA LEU A 70 -0.37 4.80 -3.08
C LEU A 70 -1.04 6.13 -2.79
N THR A 71 -0.43 7.24 -3.25
CA THR A 71 -1.03 8.58 -3.14
C THR A 71 -2.34 8.65 -3.92
N PRO A 72 -3.30 9.52 -3.50
CA PRO A 72 -4.51 9.78 -4.27
C PRO A 72 -4.26 10.36 -5.68
N VAL A 73 -3.07 10.95 -5.89
CA VAL A 73 -2.64 11.44 -7.20
C VAL A 73 -2.27 10.27 -8.11
N ALA A 74 -1.53 9.28 -7.60
CA ALA A 74 -1.14 8.08 -8.34
C ALA A 74 -2.35 7.17 -8.62
N LEU A 75 -3.18 6.93 -7.60
CA LEU A 75 -4.39 6.10 -7.72
C LEU A 75 -5.60 6.85 -7.12
N PRO A 76 -6.38 7.56 -7.97
CA PRO A 76 -7.54 8.33 -7.53
C PRO A 76 -8.60 7.48 -6.81
N LEU A 77 -9.27 8.07 -5.81
CA LEU A 77 -10.29 7.40 -4.99
C LEU A 77 -11.40 6.75 -5.83
N HIS A 78 -11.91 7.44 -6.85
CA HIS A 78 -12.96 6.91 -7.71
C HIS A 78 -12.54 5.63 -8.46
N ILE A 79 -11.24 5.45 -8.77
CA ILE A 79 -10.74 4.21 -9.38
C ILE A 79 -10.70 3.08 -8.34
N ARG A 80 -10.35 3.39 -7.08
CA ARG A 80 -10.41 2.43 -5.97
C ARG A 80 -11.84 1.94 -5.74
N ASP A 81 -12.80 2.87 -5.73
CA ASP A 81 -14.23 2.56 -5.57
C ASP A 81 -14.76 1.69 -6.71
N GLN A 82 -14.39 2.01 -7.96
CA GLN A 82 -14.73 1.20 -9.12
C GLN A 82 -14.15 -0.22 -9.02
N PHE A 83 -12.90 -0.36 -8.61
CA PHE A 83 -12.29 -1.66 -8.37
C PHE A 83 -13.04 -2.46 -7.30
N ASN A 84 -13.32 -1.86 -6.14
CA ASN A 84 -14.05 -2.52 -5.05
C ASN A 84 -15.45 -2.96 -5.49
N THR A 85 -16.14 -2.12 -6.25
CA THR A 85 -17.44 -2.45 -6.83
C THR A 85 -17.33 -3.63 -7.80
N ALA A 86 -16.32 -3.63 -8.67
CA ALA A 86 -16.09 -4.70 -9.64
C ALA A 86 -15.77 -6.04 -8.96
N VAL A 87 -14.93 -6.04 -7.92
CA VAL A 87 -14.61 -7.24 -7.13
C VAL A 87 -15.84 -7.77 -6.40
N ALA A 88 -16.65 -6.91 -5.78
CA ALA A 88 -17.89 -7.32 -5.12
C ALA A 88 -18.88 -7.97 -6.11
N LEU A 89 -19.07 -7.36 -7.28
CA LEU A 89 -19.95 -7.90 -8.33
C LEU A 89 -19.47 -9.25 -8.86
N VAL A 90 -18.17 -9.40 -9.11
CA VAL A 90 -17.61 -10.63 -9.65
C VAL A 90 -17.55 -11.75 -8.63
N SER A 91 -17.19 -11.45 -7.38
CA SER A 91 -17.22 -12.44 -6.30
C SER A 91 -18.64 -12.96 -6.06
N HIS A 92 -19.65 -12.09 -6.11
CA HIS A 92 -21.06 -12.49 -6.05
C HIS A 92 -21.46 -13.40 -7.22
N ARG A 93 -21.08 -13.05 -8.46
CA ARG A 93 -21.41 -13.86 -9.66
C ARG A 93 -20.71 -15.21 -9.67
N SER A 94 -19.53 -15.31 -9.06
CA SER A 94 -18.73 -16.54 -9.04
C SER A 94 -19.29 -17.59 -8.07
N GLY A 95 -20.26 -17.23 -7.21
CA GLY A 95 -20.85 -18.13 -6.20
C GLY A 95 -19.88 -18.57 -5.10
N GLY A 96 -18.69 -17.96 -5.04
CA GLY A 96 -17.66 -18.24 -4.05
C GLY A 96 -17.72 -17.30 -2.86
N THR A 97 -16.58 -17.13 -2.17
CA THR A 97 -16.44 -16.13 -1.11
C THR A 97 -16.68 -14.74 -1.68
N ILE A 98 -17.69 -14.05 -1.17
CA ILE A 98 -17.97 -12.64 -1.51
C ILE A 98 -16.86 -11.80 -0.88
N LEU A 99 -16.20 -10.98 -1.70
CA LEU A 99 -15.13 -10.09 -1.28
C LEU A 99 -15.66 -8.66 -1.31
N SER A 100 -15.58 -7.99 -0.17
CA SER A 100 -16.01 -6.60 0.00
C SER A 100 -14.99 -5.88 0.88
N SER A 101 -14.63 -4.65 0.51
CA SER A 101 -13.76 -3.80 1.33
C SER A 101 -14.44 -3.33 2.62
N GLN A 102 -15.76 -3.56 2.76
CA GLN A 102 -16.55 -3.23 3.95
C GLN A 102 -16.85 -4.46 4.82
N ASP A 103 -16.31 -5.64 4.47
CA ASP A 103 -16.46 -6.85 5.29
C ASP A 103 -15.54 -6.76 6.51
N ASP A 104 -16.08 -6.92 7.71
CA ASP A 104 -15.34 -6.86 8.98
C ASP A 104 -14.11 -7.78 9.00
N LYS A 105 -14.19 -8.96 8.38
CA LYS A 105 -13.06 -9.91 8.30
C LYS A 105 -11.96 -9.37 7.39
N ILE A 106 -12.32 -8.73 6.29
CA ILE A 106 -11.35 -8.12 5.37
C ILE A 106 -10.71 -6.90 6.02
N LEU A 107 -11.49 -6.06 6.69
CA LEU A 107 -10.99 -4.90 7.43
C LEU A 107 -10.02 -5.32 8.54
N TYR A 108 -10.40 -6.32 9.33
CA TYR A 108 -9.51 -6.86 10.36
C TYR A 108 -8.24 -7.45 9.76
N LEU A 109 -8.34 -8.21 8.66
CA LEU A 109 -7.16 -8.74 7.98
C LEU A 109 -6.27 -7.64 7.44
N GLN A 110 -6.83 -6.60 6.81
CA GLN A 110 -6.07 -5.46 6.32
C GLN A 110 -5.31 -4.77 7.46
N GLU A 111 -5.98 -4.51 8.59
CA GLU A 111 -5.35 -3.93 9.79
C GLU A 111 -4.22 -4.81 10.33
N LEU A 112 -4.45 -6.13 10.34
CA LEU A 112 -3.45 -7.10 10.78
C LEU A 112 -2.21 -7.11 9.87
N LEU A 113 -2.40 -7.14 8.56
CA LEU A 113 -1.32 -7.08 7.57
C LEU A 113 -0.57 -5.74 7.67
N ARG A 114 -1.31 -4.64 7.82
CA ARG A 114 -0.76 -3.28 7.98
C ARG A 114 0.18 -3.23 9.19
N ASN A 115 -0.29 -3.62 10.36
CA ASN A 115 0.50 -3.59 11.60
C ASN A 115 1.71 -4.53 11.56
N SER A 116 1.60 -5.63 10.83
CA SER A 116 2.67 -6.63 10.73
C SER A 116 3.79 -6.20 9.78
N PHE A 117 3.44 -5.54 8.67
CA PHE A 117 4.40 -5.25 7.60
C PHE A 117 4.80 -3.78 7.49
N TRP A 118 4.11 -2.86 8.17
CA TRP A 118 4.53 -1.47 8.22
C TRP A 118 5.96 -1.25 8.69
N PRO A 119 6.49 -1.96 9.72
CA PRO A 119 7.88 -1.83 10.09
C PRO A 119 8.82 -2.11 8.91
N GLU A 120 8.51 -3.11 8.08
CA GLU A 120 9.30 -3.45 6.89
C GLU A 120 9.12 -2.43 5.76
N ILE A 121 7.91 -1.89 5.58
CA ILE A 121 7.59 -0.90 4.54
C ILE A 121 8.16 0.49 4.84
N LEU A 122 8.16 0.87 6.11
CA LEU A 122 8.52 2.21 6.59
C LEU A 122 10.00 2.37 6.92
N VAL A 123 10.77 1.30 7.04
CA VAL A 123 12.22 1.42 7.20
C VAL A 123 12.80 2.08 5.94
N GLU A 124 13.32 3.29 6.10
CA GLU A 124 13.94 4.11 5.05
C GLU A 124 15.41 3.71 4.82
N ASP A 125 16.03 3.01 5.78
CA ASP A 125 17.48 2.83 5.87
C ASP A 125 18.05 1.57 5.21
N CYS A 126 17.28 0.90 4.33
CA CYS A 126 17.90 -0.14 3.52
C CYS A 126 18.69 0.51 2.37
N GLU A 127 19.90 1.00 2.66
CA GLU A 127 20.94 1.33 1.67
C GLU A 127 21.26 0.13 0.73
N TYR A 128 20.73 -1.05 1.05
CA TYR A 128 20.79 -2.29 0.28
C TYR A 128 19.45 -2.72 -0.32
N GLY A 129 18.51 -1.80 -0.54
CA GLY A 129 17.29 -2.11 -1.29
C GLY A 129 17.67 -2.69 -2.65
N GLU A 130 17.45 -3.99 -2.84
CA GLU A 130 17.75 -4.66 -4.11
C GLU A 130 17.03 -3.91 -5.24
N ILE A 131 17.76 -3.61 -6.32
CA ILE A 131 17.19 -2.98 -7.51
C ILE A 131 15.97 -3.80 -7.95
N GLY A 132 14.79 -3.19 -7.95
CA GLY A 132 13.52 -3.85 -8.27
C GLY A 132 12.68 -4.26 -7.05
N HIS A 133 13.09 -3.94 -5.82
CA HIS A 133 12.22 -4.13 -4.66
C HIS A 133 10.93 -3.27 -4.82
N PRO A 134 9.73 -3.84 -4.69
CA PRO A 134 8.48 -3.14 -5.03
C PRO A 134 8.26 -1.85 -4.23
N ILE A 135 8.69 -1.84 -2.98
CA ILE A 135 8.62 -0.66 -2.11
C ILE A 135 9.58 0.42 -2.59
N SER A 136 10.82 0.06 -2.93
CA SER A 136 11.81 1.01 -3.44
C SER A 136 11.34 1.61 -4.76
N MET A 137 10.82 0.78 -5.67
CA MET A 137 10.21 1.27 -6.91
C MET A 137 9.10 2.29 -6.65
N ALA A 138 8.18 1.98 -5.74
CA ALA A 138 7.09 2.89 -5.42
C ALA A 138 7.57 4.20 -4.79
N LYS A 139 8.63 4.17 -3.97
CA LYS A 139 9.30 5.36 -3.41
C LYS A 139 9.98 6.19 -4.50
N ASP A 140 10.78 5.56 -5.38
CA ASP A 140 11.56 6.22 -6.44
C ASP A 140 10.68 7.01 -7.41
N PHE A 141 9.46 6.51 -7.66
CA PHE A 141 8.47 7.19 -8.52
C PHE A 141 7.54 8.15 -7.76
N GLY A 142 7.74 8.34 -6.45
CA GLY A 142 6.94 9.26 -5.64
C GLY A 142 5.48 8.81 -5.48
N PHE A 143 5.22 7.50 -5.55
CA PHE A 143 3.86 6.98 -5.42
C PHE A 143 3.45 6.69 -3.99
N ILE A 144 4.39 6.52 -3.05
CA ILE A 144 4.06 6.22 -1.65
C ILE A 144 3.77 7.51 -0.87
N ASP A 145 2.63 7.51 -0.16
CA ASP A 145 2.24 8.59 0.74
C ASP A 145 2.78 8.38 2.17
N ILE A 146 4.11 8.42 2.33
CA ILE A 146 4.78 8.21 3.63
C ILE A 146 4.20 9.13 4.73
N PRO A 147 3.93 10.42 4.49
CA PRO A 147 3.35 11.30 5.50
C PRO A 147 1.97 10.86 6.01
N HIS A 148 1.10 10.32 5.15
CA HIS A 148 -0.18 9.75 5.58
C HIS A 148 -0.01 8.43 6.35
N ILE A 149 1.00 7.64 6.00
CA ILE A 149 1.23 6.34 6.62
C ILE A 149 1.73 6.48 8.07
N VAL A 150 2.60 7.47 8.33
CA VAL A 150 3.23 7.69 9.65
C VAL A 150 2.33 8.44 10.64
N SER A 151 1.20 9.01 10.19
CA SER A 151 0.26 9.73 11.05
C SER A 151 -1.08 8.99 11.19
N PRO A 152 -1.22 8.05 12.15
CA PRO A 152 -2.47 7.33 12.36
C PRO A 152 -3.41 8.15 13.26
N HIS A 153 -3.77 9.39 12.89
CA HIS A 153 -4.74 10.16 13.68
C HIS A 153 -5.69 11.01 12.83
N HIS A 154 -6.95 10.53 12.77
CA HIS A 154 -8.25 11.25 12.91
C HIS A 154 -9.29 10.70 11.92
N THR A 155 -10.53 10.32 12.27
CA THR A 155 -11.31 10.42 13.51
C THR A 155 -12.50 9.46 13.39
N ILE A 156 -12.68 8.55 14.34
CA ILE A 156 -14.02 8.04 14.66
C ILE A 156 -14.72 9.21 15.38
N PRO A 157 -15.92 9.66 14.95
CA PRO A 157 -16.66 10.67 15.71
C PRO A 157 -17.16 10.02 17.00
N THR A 158 -16.38 10.16 18.07
CA THR A 158 -16.88 9.96 19.42
C THR A 158 -17.89 11.08 19.67
N ILE A 159 -19.17 10.71 19.75
CA ILE A 159 -20.20 11.57 20.37
C ILE A 159 -19.78 11.71 21.83
N SER A 160 -18.94 12.71 22.12
CA SER A 160 -18.55 13.05 23.47
C SER A 160 -19.42 14.21 23.92
N SER A 161 -20.38 13.85 24.77
CA SER A 161 -21.14 14.75 25.61
C SER A 161 -20.18 15.66 26.39
N ASN A 162 -20.47 16.95 26.38
CA ASN A 162 -19.81 18.00 27.13
C ASN A 162 -19.52 17.57 28.58
N ASN A 163 -18.29 17.82 29.05
CA ASN A 163 -18.02 18.77 30.14
C ASN A 163 -16.54 18.78 30.53
N GLY A 164 -15.94 19.97 30.51
CA GLY A 164 -15.18 20.44 31.66
C GLY A 164 -13.66 20.32 31.66
N THR A 165 -13.05 21.49 31.51
CA THR A 165 -11.89 21.99 32.28
C THR A 165 -10.49 21.79 31.69
N ALA A 166 -9.89 22.95 31.40
CA ALA A 166 -8.56 23.18 30.88
C ALA A 166 -7.44 22.85 31.88
N MET A 167 -6.25 22.49 31.37
CA MET A 167 -4.96 22.99 31.87
C MET A 167 -3.84 22.81 30.83
N HIS A 168 -3.42 23.95 30.30
CA HIS A 168 -2.05 24.45 30.13
C HIS A 168 -0.86 23.49 30.35
N CYS A 169 0.02 23.38 29.35
CA CYS A 169 1.49 23.41 29.52
C CYS A 169 2.20 23.71 28.19
N GLN A 170 3.21 24.59 28.26
CA GLN A 170 3.99 25.15 27.16
C GLN A 170 5.32 24.40 26.93
N SER A 171 5.84 24.54 25.70
CA SER A 171 7.25 24.72 25.31
C SER A 171 8.24 23.55 25.43
N LEU A 172 8.87 23.17 24.30
CA LEU A 172 10.27 23.53 24.00
C LEU A 172 10.71 23.03 22.61
N SER A 173 11.27 23.96 21.84
CA SER A 173 11.98 23.81 20.58
C SER A 173 13.40 23.26 20.76
N ALA A 174 13.89 22.43 19.83
CA ALA A 174 15.31 22.35 19.51
C ALA A 174 15.54 21.78 18.09
N SER A 175 16.12 22.62 17.23
CA SER A 175 16.72 22.32 15.94
C SER A 175 18.06 21.61 16.11
N LEU A 176 18.40 20.66 15.24
CA LEU A 176 19.79 20.28 15.00
C LEU A 176 19.99 19.82 13.55
N ASP A 177 20.57 20.72 12.75
CA ASP A 177 21.16 20.44 11.44
C ASP A 177 22.35 19.48 11.58
N LYS A 178 22.48 18.53 10.65
CA LYS A 178 23.78 17.96 10.26
C LYS A 178 23.70 17.28 8.88
N GLU A 179 24.29 17.95 7.91
CA GLU A 179 24.67 17.44 6.59
C GLU A 179 25.87 16.48 6.71
N PRO A 180 25.95 15.43 5.87
CA PRO A 180 27.24 14.89 5.47
C PRO A 180 27.43 14.79 3.95
N ASP A 181 28.29 15.68 3.46
CA ASP A 181 29.41 15.54 2.52
C ASP A 181 29.40 14.41 1.46
N LEU A 182 29.19 14.81 0.21
CA LEU A 182 29.27 14.04 -1.03
C LEU A 182 30.70 14.03 -1.60
N ARG A 183 31.63 13.18 -1.13
CA ARG A 183 32.89 12.90 -1.86
C ARG A 183 33.44 11.47 -1.67
N SER A 184 33.76 10.84 -2.80
CA SER A 184 34.46 9.55 -3.02
C SER A 184 33.53 8.31 -3.00
N SER A 185 33.49 7.40 -3.98
CA SER A 185 34.44 6.98 -5.02
C SER A 185 33.73 6.29 -6.20
N PRO A 186 34.37 6.13 -7.38
CA PRO A 186 33.80 5.43 -8.53
C PRO A 186 34.07 3.92 -8.45
N ILE A 187 33.06 3.09 -8.74
CA ILE A 187 33.27 1.66 -9.02
C ILE A 187 32.71 1.35 -10.40
N CYS A 188 33.61 1.20 -11.36
CA CYS A 188 33.35 0.59 -12.65
C CYS A 188 33.04 -0.90 -12.48
N VAL A 189 31.95 -1.38 -13.07
CA VAL A 189 31.78 -2.82 -13.31
C VAL A 189 31.63 -3.04 -14.81
N ASN A 190 32.71 -3.53 -15.41
CA ASN A 190 32.71 -4.16 -16.73
C ASN A 190 31.79 -5.39 -16.69
N ARG A 191 30.77 -5.42 -17.54
CA ARG A 191 30.13 -6.68 -17.95
C ARG A 191 30.64 -7.03 -19.35
N HIS A 192 31.64 -7.90 -19.41
CA HIS A 192 31.88 -8.70 -20.60
C HIS A 192 31.05 -9.99 -20.49
N PHE A 193 30.48 -10.32 -21.66
CA PHE A 193 29.67 -11.47 -22.08
C PHE A 193 29.70 -12.74 -21.22
#